data_AF-A0A6A4RSE4-F1
#
_entry.id   AF-A0A6A4RSE4-F1
#
_cell.length_a   1.000
_cell.length_b   1.000
_cell.length_c   1.000
_cell.angle_alpha   90.00
_cell.angle_beta   90.00
_cell.angle_gamma   90.00
#
_symmetry.space_group_name_H-M   'P 1'
#
loop_
_entity.id
_entity.type
_entity.pdbx_description
1 polymer ?
#
loop_
_entity_poly.entity_id
_entity_poly.type
_entity_poly.pdbx_seq_one_letter_code
_entity_poly.pdbx_strand_id
1 'polypeptide(L)'
;MAFNCARNRMRAAAQIQKEKHDAKVRDDRLKEHQLLYLRDHSHKGRNKVQDAWSSVVHKLMMAPTPGGTVYSVAPLQDAKWRQVYWTMLEPVPPCQYPQPPQIDHVQPQALTEDGDPNDGMWVPPTAHRWNNIGMPSDITSVWKL
;
A
#
# COMPACT_ATOMS: atom_id res chain seq x y z
N MET A 1 9.94 50.69 -23.93
CA MET A 1 8.99 49.56 -24.09
C MET A 1 9.50 48.22 -23.54
N ALA A 2 10.81 47.94 -23.52
CA ALA A 2 11.36 46.65 -23.05
C ALA A 2 11.05 46.29 -21.57
N PHE A 3 11.05 47.26 -20.66
CA PHE A 3 10.80 47.04 -19.22
C PHE A 3 9.42 46.42 -18.94
N ASN A 4 8.37 46.91 -19.62
CA ASN A 4 7.02 46.40 -19.43
C ASN A 4 6.88 44.96 -19.94
N CYS A 5 7.53 44.61 -21.05
CA CYS A 5 7.57 43.24 -21.55
C CYS A 5 8.26 42.28 -20.57
N ALA A 6 9.41 42.68 -20.00
CA ALA A 6 10.12 41.87 -19.01
C ALA A 6 9.30 41.66 -17.74
N ARG A 7 8.67 42.72 -17.22
CA ARG A 7 7.79 42.66 -16.05
C ARG A 7 6.60 41.71 -16.25
N ASN A 8 5.98 41.76 -17.43
CA ASN A 8 4.84 40.91 -17.74
C ASN A 8 5.25 39.43 -17.83
N ARG A 9 6.41 39.12 -18.45
CA ARG A 9 6.95 37.76 -18.49
C ARG A 9 7.28 37.22 -17.10
N MET A 10 7.88 38.03 -16.24
CA MET A 10 8.18 37.65 -14.86
C MET A 10 6.90 37.35 -14.06
N ARG A 11 5.87 38.20 -14.18
CA ARG A 11 4.56 37.96 -13.54
C ARG A 11 3.89 36.69 -14.04
N ALA A 12 3.90 36.46 -15.36
CA ALA A 12 3.36 35.24 -15.94
C ALA A 12 4.09 34.00 -15.44
N ALA A 13 5.43 34.04 -15.39
CA ALA A 13 6.24 32.94 -14.85
C ALA A 13 5.95 32.67 -13.37
N ALA A 14 5.84 33.71 -12.54
CA ALA A 14 5.49 33.59 -11.13
C ALA A 14 4.08 33.00 -10.94
N GLN A 15 3.13 33.43 -11.75
CA GLN A 15 1.76 32.91 -11.72
C GLN A 15 1.72 31.42 -12.09
N ILE A 16 2.42 31.00 -13.14
CA ILE A 16 2.54 29.60 -13.53
C ILE A 16 3.19 28.77 -12.41
N GLN A 17 4.22 29.30 -11.75
CA GLN A 17 4.86 28.63 -10.61
C GLN A 17 3.89 28.46 -9.43
N LYS A 18 3.10 29.50 -9.12
CA LYS A 18 2.06 29.44 -8.09
C LYS A 18 1.00 28.39 -8.42
N GLU A 19 0.47 28.39 -9.64
CA GLU A 19 -0.55 27.44 -10.06
C GLU A 19 -0.07 25.99 -9.98
N LYS A 20 1.16 25.72 -10.41
CA LYS A 20 1.79 24.39 -10.25
C LYS A 20 1.92 23.98 -8.80
N HIS A 21 2.31 24.91 -7.93
CA HIS A 21 2.40 24.65 -6.49
C HIS A 21 1.02 24.33 -5.90
N ASP A 22 0.02 25.16 -6.18
CA ASP A 22 -1.35 25.01 -5.66
C ASP A 22 -2.08 23.78 -6.24
N ALA A 23 -1.72 23.34 -7.44
CA ALA A 23 -2.20 22.08 -8.03
C ALA A 23 -1.64 20.87 -7.28
N LYS A 24 -0.33 20.87 -6.98
CA LYS A 24 0.31 19.79 -6.20
C LYS A 24 -0.30 19.63 -4.80
N VAL A 25 -0.82 20.70 -4.21
CA VAL A 25 -1.51 20.67 -2.90
C VAL A 25 -2.89 19.99 -2.97
N ARG A 26 -3.53 19.98 -4.14
CA ARG A 26 -4.91 19.51 -4.30
C ARG A 26 -5.04 18.05 -4.70
N ASP A 27 -4.05 17.48 -5.37
CA ASP A 27 -4.27 16.28 -6.20
C ASP A 27 -4.26 14.94 -5.44
N ASP A 28 -3.55 14.78 -4.32
CA ASP A 28 -3.44 13.44 -3.70
C ASP A 28 -3.73 13.46 -2.20
N ARG A 29 -5.02 13.43 -1.86
CA ARG A 29 -5.40 12.88 -0.56
C ARG A 29 -5.22 11.37 -0.61
N LEU A 30 -4.04 10.93 -0.15
CA LEU A 30 -3.64 9.53 -0.06
C LEU A 30 -4.72 8.69 0.64
N LYS A 31 -4.97 7.49 0.10
CA LYS A 31 -5.95 6.55 0.67
C LYS A 31 -5.31 5.72 1.77
N GLU A 32 -6.09 5.41 2.80
CA GLU A 32 -5.66 4.51 3.87
C GLU A 32 -5.17 3.17 3.30
N HIS A 33 -4.14 2.61 3.92
CA HIS A 33 -3.48 1.36 3.53
C HIS A 33 -2.71 1.37 2.21
N GLN A 34 -2.55 2.52 1.56
CA GLN A 34 -1.68 2.66 0.41
C GLN A 34 -0.19 2.53 0.78
N LEU A 35 0.62 1.98 -0.13
CA LEU A 35 2.07 1.93 0.01
C LEU A 35 2.70 3.23 -0.49
N LEU A 36 3.64 3.77 0.29
CA LEU A 36 4.23 5.09 0.10
C LEU A 36 5.75 5.03 0.35
N TYR A 37 6.49 5.86 -0.36
CA TYR A 37 7.85 6.23 -0.02
C TYR A 37 7.85 7.46 0.89
N LEU A 38 8.85 7.55 1.77
CA LEU A 38 9.05 8.70 2.64
C LEU A 38 10.26 9.50 2.20
N ARG A 39 10.19 10.81 2.33
CA ARG A 39 11.31 11.68 1.97
C ARG A 39 12.49 11.45 2.90
N ASP A 40 13.68 11.25 2.32
CA ASP A 40 14.91 11.08 3.09
C ASP A 40 15.58 12.44 3.34
N HIS A 41 15.85 12.72 4.62
CA HIS A 41 16.52 13.92 5.09
C HIS A 41 17.77 13.60 5.93
N SER A 42 18.21 12.34 5.94
CA SER A 42 19.41 11.89 6.66
C SER A 42 20.68 12.57 6.14
N HIS A 43 20.72 12.88 4.85
CA HIS A 43 21.89 13.48 4.22
C HIS A 43 21.91 15.01 4.41
N LYS A 44 22.94 15.50 5.10
CA LYS A 44 23.23 16.93 5.25
C LYS A 44 24.38 17.34 4.32
N GLY A 45 24.17 18.31 3.44
CA GLY A 45 25.22 18.89 2.59
C GLY A 45 24.91 18.90 1.10
N ARG A 46 25.95 19.12 0.27
CA ARG A 46 25.81 19.24 -1.19
C ARG A 46 25.64 17.86 -1.81
N ASN A 47 24.39 17.48 -2.10
CA ASN A 47 24.09 16.19 -2.69
C ASN A 47 23.39 16.33 -4.05
N LYS A 48 24.18 16.20 -5.12
CA LYS A 48 23.72 16.50 -6.48
C LYS A 48 23.00 15.33 -7.15
N VAL A 49 23.22 14.09 -6.70
CA VAL A 49 22.76 12.87 -7.39
C VAL A 49 22.14 11.85 -6.41
N GLN A 50 21.56 12.33 -5.31
CA GLN A 50 20.80 11.44 -4.43
C GLN A 50 19.31 11.53 -4.70
N ASP A 51 18.68 10.38 -4.60
CA ASP A 51 17.23 10.28 -4.58
C ASP A 51 16.71 10.99 -3.33
N ALA A 52 15.66 11.80 -3.54
CA ALA A 52 15.03 12.54 -2.45
C ALA A 52 14.19 11.62 -1.54
N TRP A 53 13.94 10.37 -1.96
CA TRP A 53 13.02 9.43 -1.34
C TRP A 53 13.77 8.22 -0.78
N SER A 54 13.36 7.78 0.41
CA SER A 54 13.86 6.57 1.04
C SER A 54 13.39 5.34 0.28
N SER A 55 14.30 4.38 0.07
CA SER A 55 13.97 3.09 -0.56
C SER A 55 13.03 2.22 0.28
N VAL A 56 12.83 2.54 1.56
CA VAL A 56 11.97 1.78 2.46
C VAL A 56 10.50 2.07 2.17
N VAL A 57 9.76 1.02 1.83
CA VAL A 57 8.31 1.11 1.61
C VAL A 57 7.58 1.17 2.95
N HIS A 58 6.71 2.15 3.09
CA HIS A 58 5.84 2.33 4.25
C HIS A 58 4.37 2.14 3.84
N LYS A 59 3.54 1.70 4.79
CA LYS A 59 2.10 1.61 4.64
C LYS A 59 1.43 2.78 5.36
N LEU A 60 0.45 3.40 4.70
CA LEU A 60 -0.41 4.38 5.33
C LEU A 60 -1.36 3.69 6.31
N MET A 61 -1.28 4.04 7.59
CA MET A 61 -2.11 3.44 8.62
C MET A 61 -3.41 4.21 8.80
N MET A 62 -3.33 5.54 8.86
CA MET A 62 -4.49 6.40 9.09
C MET A 62 -4.39 7.68 8.26
N ALA A 63 -5.51 8.09 7.68
CA ALA A 63 -5.66 9.40 7.09
C ALA A 63 -5.71 10.49 8.17
N PRO A 64 -5.37 11.75 7.85
CA PRO A 64 -5.53 12.85 8.77
C PRO A 64 -7.00 13.05 9.12
N THR A 65 -7.25 13.54 10.32
CA THR A 65 -8.52 14.15 10.71
C THR A 65 -8.96 15.15 9.62
N PRO A 66 -10.27 15.30 9.32
CA PRO A 66 -10.73 16.27 8.33
C PRO A 66 -10.17 17.68 8.61
N GLY A 67 -9.40 18.22 7.66
CA GLY A 67 -8.70 19.51 7.78
C GLY A 67 -7.25 19.38 8.30
N GLY A 68 -6.85 18.21 8.76
CA GLY A 68 -5.49 17.87 9.12
C GLY A 68 -4.63 17.52 7.91
N THR A 69 -3.32 17.51 8.13
CA THR A 69 -2.32 17.41 7.06
C THR A 69 -1.21 16.39 7.39
N VAL A 70 -1.34 15.75 8.55
CA VAL A 70 -0.38 14.80 9.11
C VAL A 70 -0.99 13.41 9.05
N TYR A 71 -0.28 12.51 8.39
CA TYR A 71 -0.65 11.12 8.20
C TYR A 71 0.12 10.22 9.16
N SER A 72 -0.48 9.12 9.57
CA SER A 72 0.22 8.09 10.35
C SER A 72 0.69 6.97 9.42
N VAL A 73 1.99 6.70 9.41
CA VAL A 73 2.64 5.73 8.52
C VAL A 73 3.49 4.74 9.31
N ALA A 74 3.52 3.49 8.88
CA ALA A 74 4.36 2.44 9.46
C ALA A 74 5.24 1.83 8.36
N PRO A 75 6.52 1.53 8.62
CA PRO A 75 7.33 0.73 7.70
C PRO A 75 6.67 -0.64 7.47
N LEU A 76 6.88 -1.25 6.30
CA LEU A 76 6.31 -2.58 6.03
C LEU A 76 6.92 -3.68 6.93
N GLN A 77 8.18 -3.50 7.35
CA GLN A 77 8.92 -4.47 8.15
C GLN A 77 8.81 -4.23 9.67
N ASP A 78 8.44 -3.02 10.10
CA ASP A 78 8.45 -2.63 11.51
C ASP A 78 7.04 -2.21 11.99
N ALA A 79 6.72 -2.54 13.24
CA ALA A 79 5.43 -2.17 13.84
C ALA A 79 5.36 -0.72 14.37
N LYS A 80 6.47 0.03 14.34
CA LYS A 80 6.51 1.40 14.88
C LYS A 80 5.94 2.39 13.85
N TRP A 81 4.75 2.90 14.13
CA TRP A 81 4.17 3.98 13.34
C TRP A 81 4.75 5.35 13.74
N ARG A 82 4.76 6.27 12.79
CA ARG A 82 5.15 7.67 12.97
C ARG A 82 4.21 8.59 12.22
N GLN A 83 4.18 9.85 12.65
CA GLN A 83 3.39 10.90 12.03
C GLN A 83 4.24 11.70 11.04
N VAL A 84 3.72 11.89 9.83
CA VAL A 84 4.45 12.49 8.72
C VAL A 84 3.54 13.44 7.94
N TYR A 85 4.07 14.60 7.59
CA TYR A 85 3.34 15.59 6.80
C TYR A 85 3.21 15.13 5.35
N TRP A 86 2.06 15.35 4.71
CA TRP A 86 1.76 14.85 3.36
C TRP A 86 2.82 15.15 2.28
N THR A 87 3.52 16.30 2.32
CA THR A 87 4.58 16.59 1.32
C THR A 87 5.83 15.74 1.47
N MET A 88 5.94 14.99 2.56
CA MET A 88 7.02 14.03 2.81
C MET A 88 6.63 12.60 2.40
N LEU A 89 5.48 12.43 1.74
CA LEU A 89 4.97 11.17 1.26
C LEU A 89 4.88 11.21 -0.27
N GLU A 90 5.29 10.13 -0.92
CA GLU A 90 5.06 9.90 -2.35
C GLU A 90 4.45 8.51 -2.55
N PRO A 91 3.31 8.38 -3.25
CA PRO A 91 2.69 7.09 -3.46
C PRO A 91 3.57 6.18 -4.32
N VAL A 92 3.70 4.92 -3.89
CA VAL A 92 4.42 3.90 -4.67
C VAL A 92 3.58 3.59 -5.91
N PRO A 93 4.12 3.72 -7.13
CA PRO A 93 3.40 3.33 -8.34
C PRO A 93 3.12 1.83 -8.31
N PRO A 94 1.99 1.37 -8.85
CA PRO A 94 1.54 0.00 -8.64
C PRO A 94 2.47 -1.09 -9.19
N CYS A 95 3.34 -0.73 -10.14
CA CYS A 95 4.35 -1.63 -10.69
C CYS A 95 5.52 -1.91 -9.73
N GLN A 96 5.64 -1.17 -8.63
CA GLN A 96 6.75 -1.24 -7.68
C GLN A 96 6.33 -1.74 -6.29
N TYR A 97 5.08 -2.20 -6.14
CA TYR A 97 4.68 -2.85 -4.90
C TYR A 97 5.60 -4.07 -4.67
N PRO A 98 6.26 -4.18 -3.51
CA PRO A 98 6.84 -5.44 -3.10
C PRO A 98 5.68 -6.43 -3.14
N GLN A 99 5.71 -7.35 -4.10
CA GLN A 99 4.67 -8.35 -4.15
C GLN A 99 4.73 -9.07 -2.80
N PRO A 100 3.62 -9.14 -2.04
CA PRO A 100 3.57 -10.14 -0.97
C PRO A 100 3.98 -11.45 -1.63
N PRO A 101 4.79 -12.30 -0.96
CA PRO A 101 5.19 -13.58 -1.54
C PRO A 101 3.91 -14.16 -2.10
N GLN A 102 3.87 -14.32 -3.43
CA GLN A 102 2.82 -15.08 -4.04
C GLN A 102 3.05 -16.43 -3.39
N ILE A 103 2.31 -16.73 -2.32
CA ILE A 103 2.04 -18.11 -1.99
C ILE A 103 1.37 -18.50 -3.27
N ASP A 104 2.14 -19.15 -4.15
CA ASP A 104 1.58 -19.82 -5.31
C ASP A 104 0.45 -20.59 -4.68
N HIS A 105 -0.77 -20.08 -4.89
CA HIS A 105 -1.94 -20.87 -4.64
C HIS A 105 -1.67 -22.00 -5.59
N VAL A 106 -1.14 -23.10 -5.05
CA VAL A 106 -1.10 -24.37 -5.72
C VAL A 106 -2.57 -24.67 -5.90
N GLN A 107 -3.15 -24.12 -6.96
CA GLN A 107 -4.26 -24.76 -7.63
C GLN A 107 -3.76 -26.19 -7.81
N PRO A 108 -4.46 -27.20 -7.27
CA PRO A 108 -4.21 -28.56 -7.69
C PRO A 108 -4.37 -28.53 -9.21
N GLN A 109 -3.23 -28.55 -9.91
CA GLN A 109 -3.21 -28.66 -11.35
C GLN A 109 -3.76 -30.05 -11.61
N ALA A 110 -5.01 -30.11 -12.04
CA ALA A 110 -5.55 -31.31 -12.64
C ALA A 110 -4.64 -31.60 -13.84
N LEU A 111 -3.72 -32.57 -13.68
CA LEU A 111 -3.12 -33.26 -14.81
C LEU A 111 -4.28 -33.92 -15.56
N THR A 112 -4.75 -33.28 -16.61
CA THR A 112 -5.32 -34.00 -17.74
C THR A 112 -4.25 -33.97 -18.82
N GLU A 113 -3.29 -34.87 -18.71
CA GLU A 113 -2.54 -35.31 -19.88
C GLU A 113 -3.46 -36.23 -20.67
N ASP A 114 -3.58 -35.92 -21.96
CA ASP A 114 -4.34 -36.65 -22.95
C ASP A 114 -4.06 -38.16 -22.94
N GLY A 115 -5.12 -38.95 -23.06
CA GLY A 115 -5.04 -40.37 -23.41
C GLY A 115 -6.04 -41.25 -22.69
N ASP A 116 -7.24 -41.40 -23.26
CA ASP A 116 -8.08 -42.59 -23.08
C ASP A 116 -7.23 -43.84 -23.38
N PRO A 117 -7.26 -44.89 -22.54
CA PRO A 117 -8.27 -45.92 -22.77
C PRO A 117 -8.76 -46.60 -21.49
N ASN A 118 -10.01 -47.06 -21.50
CA ASN A 118 -10.40 -48.37 -20.94
C ASN A 118 -9.30 -49.13 -20.13
N ASP A 119 -9.22 -48.92 -18.81
CA ASP A 119 -8.83 -49.92 -17.78
C ASP A 119 -9.00 -49.31 -16.37
N GLY A 120 -9.60 -50.05 -15.43
CA GLY A 120 -9.60 -49.70 -13.99
C GLY A 120 -10.69 -48.72 -13.48
N MET A 121 -11.89 -49.25 -13.27
CA MET A 121 -13.05 -48.69 -12.56
C MET A 121 -12.72 -47.88 -11.28
N TRP A 122 -13.03 -46.58 -11.24
CA TRP A 122 -12.89 -45.73 -10.04
C TRP A 122 -14.04 -45.93 -9.04
N VAL A 123 -13.68 -46.24 -7.79
CA VAL A 123 -14.57 -46.31 -6.64
C VAL A 123 -14.53 -44.97 -5.89
N PRO A 124 -15.66 -44.37 -5.47
CA PRO A 124 -15.61 -43.14 -4.68
C PRO A 124 -15.06 -43.41 -3.28
N PRO A 125 -14.16 -42.57 -2.75
CA PRO A 125 -13.69 -42.71 -1.37
C PRO A 125 -14.84 -42.47 -0.40
N THR A 126 -15.12 -43.51 0.39
CA THR A 126 -16.11 -43.51 1.47
C THR A 126 -15.86 -42.37 2.44
N ALA A 127 -16.89 -41.56 2.70
CA ALA A 127 -16.87 -40.54 3.73
C ALA A 127 -16.74 -41.19 5.11
N HIS A 128 -15.51 -41.26 5.62
CA HIS A 128 -15.28 -41.62 7.03
C HIS A 128 -15.61 -40.42 7.92
N ARG A 129 -16.86 -40.44 8.36
CA ARG A 129 -17.38 -40.06 9.68
C ARG A 129 -16.28 -39.90 10.75
N TRP A 130 -15.94 -38.67 11.10
CA TRP A 130 -15.29 -38.37 12.38
C TRP A 130 -16.36 -37.98 13.38
N ASN A 131 -16.67 -38.90 14.31
CA ASN A 131 -17.45 -38.62 15.51
C ASN A 131 -16.55 -38.91 16.73
N ASN A 132 -16.67 -38.05 17.75
CA ASN A 132 -16.18 -38.17 19.12
C ASN A 132 -14.69 -37.92 19.40
N ILE A 133 -14.38 -36.69 19.83
CA ILE A 133 -13.58 -36.47 21.04
C ILE A 133 -14.31 -35.43 21.92
N GLY A 134 -14.91 -35.94 23.00
CA GLY A 134 -15.17 -35.30 24.30
C GLY A 134 -15.68 -33.85 24.39
N MET A 135 -17.00 -33.70 24.50
CA MET A 135 -17.57 -32.64 25.34
C MET A 135 -17.58 -33.09 26.80
N PRO A 136 -17.07 -32.28 27.73
CA PRO A 136 -17.69 -32.10 29.03
C PRO A 136 -18.61 -30.87 29.02
N SER A 137 -19.82 -31.11 29.51
CA SER A 137 -20.92 -30.18 29.74
C SER A 137 -20.62 -29.15 30.83
N ASP A 138 -21.48 -28.13 30.86
CA ASP A 138 -21.55 -26.99 31.79
C ASP A 138 -20.58 -25.84 31.44
N ILE A 139 -20.93 -24.55 31.47
CA ILE A 139 -21.85 -23.81 32.31
C ILE A 139 -22.49 -22.69 31.46
N THR A 140 -23.81 -22.54 31.56
CA THR A 140 -24.59 -21.33 31.28
C THR A 140 -23.91 -20.06 31.78
N SER A 141 -24.00 -18.94 31.03
CA SER A 141 -23.94 -17.53 31.48
C SER A 141 -22.82 -16.73 30.84
N VAL A 142 -22.91 -15.45 30.55
CA VAL A 142 -23.95 -14.41 30.38
C VAL A 142 -23.14 -13.28 29.66
N TRP A 143 -23.86 -12.28 29.14
CA TRP A 143 -23.39 -10.92 28.83
C TRP A 143 -23.13 -10.66 27.36
N LYS A 144 -24.28 -10.59 26.67
CA LYS A 144 -24.64 -9.44 25.85
C LYS A 144 -24.42 -8.13 26.64
N LEU A 145 -23.53 -7.28 26.13
CA LEU A 145 -23.73 -5.83 25.93
C LEU A 145 -22.58 -5.29 25.08
#